data_AF-A0A0N4YI18-F1
#
_entry.id   AF-A0A0N4YI18-F1
#
_cell.length_a   1.000
_cell.length_b   1.000
_cell.length_c   1.000
_cell.angle_alpha   90.00
_cell.angle_beta   90.00
_cell.angle_gamma   90.00
#
_symmetry.space_group_name_H-M   'P 1'
#
loop_
_entity.id
_entity.type
_entity.pdbx_description
1 polymer ?
#
loop_
_entity_poly.entity_id
_entity_poly.type
_entity_poly.pdbx_seq_one_letter_code
_entity_poly.pdbx_strand_id
1 'polypeptide(L)'
;MNSARCLYLEYTQQKWKQNTQLLEGTRMMEKWMRPEYDVWFKVYVYSIKNPDQIMEGEIPEVKESGPYTFKKTIENKVLSHKDGVVKFKRFYSYHFNETESCQTCILGNRIWIPNMIYQKFVEAASTVGMRAAATTLLSQTAFLEVEVGEFLFEGYKDPFLDKVCEIPFMNFVCDSILDLPDRIGMFFETNNTSDGVYEISDGVENSADLGKVVSWNGAKMVDDSW
;
A
#
# COMPACT_ATOMS: atom_id res chain seq x y z
N MET A 1 -9.77 25.94 52.69
CA MET A 1 -10.58 25.46 51.55
C MET A 1 -9.94 25.67 50.16
N ASN A 2 -8.81 26.38 50.00
CA ASN A 2 -8.21 26.65 48.68
C ASN A 2 -7.25 25.58 48.13
N SER A 3 -6.59 24.78 48.98
CA SER A 3 -5.58 23.80 48.54
C SER A 3 -6.18 22.63 47.73
N ALA A 4 -7.31 22.07 48.19
CA ALA A 4 -7.95 20.94 47.51
C ALA A 4 -8.49 21.29 46.10
N ARG A 5 -8.91 22.55 45.90
CA ARG A 5 -9.43 23.03 44.61
C ARG A 5 -8.32 23.26 43.58
N CYS A 6 -7.14 23.74 44.01
CA CYS A 6 -5.95 23.82 43.15
C CYS A 6 -5.45 22.42 42.76
N LEU A 7 -5.36 21.49 43.71
CA LEU A 7 -4.92 20.11 43.44
C LEU A 7 -5.84 19.40 42.44
N TYR A 8 -7.15 19.63 42.52
CA TYR A 8 -8.11 19.07 41.56
C TYR A 8 -7.94 19.67 40.16
N LEU A 9 -7.75 20.99 40.06
CA LEU A 9 -7.50 21.65 38.77
C LEU A 9 -6.20 21.17 38.14
N GLU A 10 -5.10 21.09 38.90
CA GLU A 10 -3.82 20.55 38.43
C GLU A 10 -3.96 19.10 37.94
N TYR A 11 -4.66 18.25 38.70
CA TYR A 11 -4.94 16.87 38.31
C TYR A 11 -5.73 16.78 37.00
N THR A 12 -6.78 17.60 36.84
CA THR A 12 -7.59 17.61 35.61
C THR A 12 -6.80 18.11 34.40
N GLN A 13 -5.99 19.16 34.56
CA GLN A 13 -5.12 19.65 33.48
C GLN A 13 -4.07 18.61 33.09
N GLN A 14 -3.48 17.91 34.05
CA GLN A 14 -2.50 16.86 33.79
C GLN A 14 -3.13 15.67 33.05
N LYS A 15 -4.32 15.23 33.47
CA LYS A 15 -5.10 14.20 32.76
C LYS A 15 -5.49 14.63 31.34
N TRP A 16 -5.84 15.89 31.16
CA TRP A 16 -6.22 16.43 29.86
C TRP A 16 -5.02 16.43 28.91
N LYS A 17 -3.86 16.93 29.35
CA LYS A 17 -2.59 16.86 28.59
C LYS A 17 -2.21 15.42 28.22
N GLN A 18 -2.37 14.46 29.14
CA GLN A 18 -2.08 13.05 28.87
C GLN A 18 -2.99 12.39 27.81
N ASN A 19 -4.17 12.95 27.55
CA ASN A 19 -5.20 12.34 26.70
C ASN A 19 -5.48 13.11 25.40
N THR A 20 -4.90 14.30 25.20
CA THR A 20 -5.26 15.19 24.09
C THR A 20 -4.08 15.69 23.26
N GLN A 21 -2.85 15.30 23.60
CA GLN A 21 -1.64 15.81 22.97
C GLN A 21 -0.65 14.66 22.70
N LEU A 22 0.10 14.75 21.60
CA LEU A 22 1.18 13.82 21.29
C LEU A 22 2.49 14.32 21.90
N LEU A 23 2.64 14.15 23.21
CA LEU A 23 3.86 14.51 23.93
C LEU A 23 4.69 13.28 24.32
N GLU A 24 6.01 13.40 24.27
CA GLU A 24 6.93 12.34 24.72
C GLU A 24 6.63 11.91 26.17
N GLY A 25 6.66 10.60 26.43
CA GLY A 25 6.36 10.02 27.74
C GLY A 25 4.88 10.04 28.13
N THR A 26 3.97 10.51 27.27
CA THR A 26 2.52 10.40 27.52
C THR A 26 1.94 9.10 27.00
N ARG A 27 0.90 8.63 27.68
CA ARG A 27 0.12 7.46 27.26
C ARG A 27 -0.46 7.61 25.85
N MET A 28 -0.89 8.82 25.48
CA MET A 28 -1.41 9.10 24.13
C MET A 28 -0.33 8.87 23.07
N MET A 29 0.90 9.36 23.29
CA MET A 29 2.03 9.12 22.39
C MET A 29 2.35 7.63 22.29
N GLU A 30 2.44 6.89 23.40
CA GLU A 30 2.72 5.45 23.39
C GLU A 30 1.68 4.67 22.57
N LYS A 31 0.39 4.94 22.79
CA LYS A 31 -0.71 4.30 22.04
C LYS A 31 -0.77 4.72 20.58
N TRP A 32 -0.37 5.94 20.26
CA TRP A 32 -0.28 6.37 18.88
C TRP A 32 0.93 5.75 18.17
N MET A 33 2.06 5.59 18.87
CA MET A 33 3.25 4.91 18.35
C MET A 33 2.99 3.43 18.06
N ARG A 34 2.27 2.76 18.95
CA ARG A 34 1.89 1.35 18.83
C ARG A 34 0.43 1.16 19.22
N PRO A 35 -0.50 1.32 18.26
CA PRO A 35 -1.91 1.14 18.54
C PRO A 35 -2.22 -0.29 18.97
N GLU A 36 -2.97 -0.42 20.07
CA GLU A 36 -3.33 -1.71 20.66
C GLU A 36 -4.53 -2.38 19.98
N TYR A 37 -5.16 -1.73 18.99
CA TYR A 37 -6.31 -2.28 18.28
C TYR A 37 -5.89 -3.13 17.09
N ASP A 38 -6.63 -4.21 16.86
CA ASP A 38 -6.46 -5.05 15.68
C ASP A 38 -7.10 -4.37 14.46
N VAL A 39 -6.33 -4.21 13.38
CA VAL A 39 -6.83 -3.75 12.08
C VAL A 39 -6.92 -4.95 11.15
N TRP A 40 -8.13 -5.27 10.68
CA TRP A 40 -8.35 -6.32 9.71
C TRP A 40 -8.38 -5.73 8.30
N PHE A 41 -7.40 -6.08 7.48
CA PHE A 41 -7.34 -5.72 6.08
C PHE A 41 -7.95 -6.86 5.24
N LYS A 42 -9.14 -6.63 4.69
CA LYS A 42 -9.90 -7.64 3.93
C LYS A 42 -9.84 -7.32 2.45
N VAL A 43 -9.32 -8.25 1.65
CA VAL A 43 -9.19 -8.11 0.20
C VAL A 43 -10.15 -9.07 -0.50
N TYR A 44 -10.86 -8.56 -1.50
CA TYR A 44 -11.72 -9.33 -2.38
C TYR A 44 -11.12 -9.26 -3.78
N VAL A 45 -10.94 -10.42 -4.40
CA VAL A 45 -10.29 -10.53 -5.71
C VAL A 45 -11.31 -11.02 -6.73
N TYR A 46 -11.30 -10.43 -7.91
CA TYR A 46 -12.18 -10.80 -9.01
C TYR A 46 -11.38 -11.53 -10.08
N SER A 47 -11.60 -12.84 -10.19
CA SER A 47 -10.97 -13.69 -11.21
C SER A 47 -11.79 -13.66 -12.49
N ILE A 48 -11.14 -13.48 -13.64
CA ILE A 48 -11.80 -13.49 -14.95
C ILE A 48 -12.18 -14.92 -15.34
N LYS A 49 -13.39 -15.10 -15.88
CA LYS A 49 -13.89 -16.42 -16.30
C LYS A 49 -13.71 -16.71 -17.79
N ASN A 50 -13.68 -15.67 -18.62
CA ASN A 50 -13.75 -15.77 -20.08
C ASN A 50 -12.63 -14.95 -20.77
N PRO A 51 -11.34 -15.15 -20.41
CA PRO A 51 -10.24 -14.32 -20.93
C PRO A 51 -10.14 -14.34 -22.46
N ASP A 52 -10.31 -15.51 -23.08
CA ASP A 52 -10.22 -15.65 -24.54
C ASP A 52 -11.38 -14.95 -25.26
N GLN A 53 -12.59 -15.08 -24.72
CA GLN A 53 -13.79 -14.46 -25.30
C GLN A 53 -13.73 -12.93 -25.22
N ILE A 54 -13.13 -12.37 -24.15
CA ILE A 54 -12.91 -10.93 -24.05
C ILE A 54 -12.01 -10.45 -25.21
N MET A 55 -11.02 -11.23 -25.61
CA MET A 55 -10.15 -10.89 -26.75
C MET A 55 -10.90 -10.93 -28.09
N GLU A 56 -12.03 -11.64 -28.16
CA GLU A 56 -12.94 -11.69 -29.31
C GLU A 56 -14.01 -10.57 -29.29
N GLY A 57 -14.06 -9.77 -28.21
CA GLY A 57 -14.98 -8.65 -28.04
C GLY A 57 -16.22 -8.95 -27.20
N GLU A 58 -16.28 -10.10 -26.54
CA GLU A 58 -17.35 -10.45 -25.61
C GLU A 58 -17.26 -9.66 -24.29
N ILE A 59 -18.36 -9.61 -23.54
CA ILE A 59 -18.43 -8.90 -22.26
C ILE A 59 -17.63 -9.66 -21.19
N PRO A 60 -16.77 -9.00 -20.39
CA PRO A 60 -16.03 -9.65 -19.31
C PRO A 60 -16.95 -10.26 -18.23
N GLU A 61 -16.71 -11.52 -17.91
CA GLU A 61 -17.32 -12.23 -16.79
C GLU A 61 -16.28 -12.43 -15.68
N VAL A 62 -16.64 -12.08 -14.44
CA VAL A 62 -15.76 -12.23 -13.28
C VAL A 62 -16.39 -13.09 -12.19
N LYS A 63 -15.53 -13.68 -11.36
CA LYS A 63 -15.88 -14.42 -10.14
C LYS A 63 -15.19 -13.78 -8.95
N GLU A 64 -15.95 -13.30 -7.99
CA GLU A 64 -15.41 -12.85 -6.70
C GLU A 64 -14.85 -14.03 -5.90
N SER A 65 -13.71 -13.80 -5.25
CA SER A 65 -13.07 -14.66 -4.27
C SER A 65 -12.62 -13.79 -3.09
N GLY A 66 -13.16 -14.03 -1.90
CA GLY A 66 -12.83 -13.24 -0.72
C GLY A 66 -13.79 -13.43 0.45
N PRO A 67 -13.48 -12.82 1.61
CA PRO A 67 -12.28 -12.03 1.86
C PRO A 67 -11.03 -12.89 2.11
N TYR A 68 -9.90 -12.44 1.58
CA TYR A 68 -8.57 -12.77 2.07
C TYR A 68 -8.21 -11.75 3.15
N THR A 69 -8.17 -12.20 4.40
CA THR A 69 -8.03 -11.31 5.57
C THR A 69 -6.60 -11.32 6.09
N PHE A 70 -6.04 -10.13 6.31
CA PHE A 70 -4.73 -9.92 6.91
C PHE A 70 -4.87 -9.12 8.20
N LYS A 71 -4.17 -9.55 9.25
CA LYS A 71 -3.93 -8.70 10.41
C LYS A 71 -2.91 -7.64 10.02
N LYS A 72 -3.34 -6.38 10.02
CA LYS A 72 -2.52 -5.21 9.74
C LYS A 72 -2.00 -4.61 11.05
N THR A 73 -0.68 -4.58 11.20
CA THR A 73 0.01 -3.93 12.33
C THR A 73 0.51 -2.55 11.89
N ILE A 74 0.38 -1.56 12.76
CA ILE A 74 0.85 -0.18 12.53
C ILE A 74 1.91 0.15 13.59
N GLU A 75 3.07 0.63 13.15
CA GLU A 75 4.09 1.20 14.06
C GLU A 75 4.52 2.58 13.58
N ASN A 76 4.40 3.60 14.43
CA ASN A 76 4.96 4.92 14.17
C ASN A 76 6.29 5.06 14.91
N LYS A 77 7.39 5.15 14.15
CA LYS A 77 8.74 5.40 14.68
C LYS A 77 9.01 6.89 14.65
N VAL A 78 8.98 7.53 15.81
CA VAL A 78 9.29 8.95 15.98
C VAL A 78 10.77 9.19 15.69
N LEU A 79 11.06 10.15 14.81
CA LEU A 79 12.39 10.61 14.46
C LEU A 79 12.78 11.85 15.26
N SER A 80 11.83 12.76 15.49
CA SER A 80 12.02 13.95 16.32
C SER A 80 10.68 14.56 16.74
N HIS A 81 10.68 15.29 17.84
CA HIS A 81 9.54 16.10 18.28
C HIS A 81 10.06 17.49 18.68
N LYS A 82 9.72 18.53 17.91
CA LYS A 82 10.18 19.92 18.14
C LYS A 82 9.11 20.90 17.68
N ASP A 83 9.01 22.04 18.37
CA ASP A 83 8.17 23.18 17.96
C ASP A 83 6.71 22.82 17.61
N GLY A 84 6.09 21.94 18.41
CA GLY A 84 4.69 21.53 18.17
C GLY A 84 4.52 20.46 17.07
N VAL A 85 5.62 19.93 16.51
CA VAL A 85 5.61 19.00 15.37
C VAL A 85 6.28 17.68 15.72
N VAL A 86 5.57 16.57 15.47
CA VAL A 86 6.10 15.21 15.55
C VAL A 86 6.49 14.73 14.16
N LYS A 87 7.77 14.41 13.98
CA LYS A 87 8.33 13.83 12.75
C LYS A 87 8.49 12.34 12.94
N PHE A 88 7.97 11.51 12.04
CA PHE A 88 7.98 10.07 12.19
C PHE A 88 7.95 9.31 10.85
N LYS A 89 8.25 8.02 10.91
CA LYS A 89 7.98 7.05 9.83
C LYS A 89 6.89 6.08 10.28
N ARG A 90 5.91 5.82 9.42
CA ARG A 90 4.87 4.81 9.67
C ARG A 90 5.22 3.51 8.96
N PHE A 91 5.19 2.41 9.68
CA PHE A 91 5.39 1.08 9.16
C PHE A 91 4.08 0.29 9.20
N TYR A 92 3.82 -0.45 8.12
CA TYR A 92 2.68 -1.35 8.03
C TYR A 92 3.17 -2.78 7.83
N SER A 93 2.67 -3.71 8.63
CA SER A 93 2.93 -5.14 8.42
C SER A 93 1.63 -5.89 8.21
N TYR A 94 1.63 -6.86 7.31
CA TYR A 94 0.46 -7.65 6.93
C TYR A 94 0.74 -9.13 7.21
N HIS A 95 -0.11 -9.74 8.02
CA HIS A 95 -0.03 -11.16 8.34
C HIS A 95 -1.33 -11.85 7.95
N PHE A 96 -1.27 -12.80 7.02
CA PHE A 96 -2.46 -13.52 6.58
C PHE A 96 -3.10 -14.27 7.75
N ASN A 97 -4.44 -14.19 7.84
CA ASN A 97 -5.23 -14.86 8.85
C ASN A 97 -6.27 -15.74 8.16
N GLU A 98 -6.00 -17.04 8.14
CA GLU A 98 -6.89 -18.06 7.56
C GLU A 98 -8.25 -18.11 8.26
N THR A 99 -8.27 -18.02 9.59
CA THR A 99 -9.49 -18.10 10.39
C THR A 99 -10.47 -16.97 10.09
N GLU A 100 -9.96 -15.76 9.82
CA GLU A 100 -10.76 -14.58 9.48
C GLU A 100 -11.02 -14.43 7.96
N SER A 101 -10.46 -15.34 7.15
CA SER A 101 -10.67 -15.39 5.70
C SER A 101 -11.88 -16.26 5.36
N CYS A 102 -12.36 -16.20 4.11
CA CYS A 102 -13.40 -17.11 3.66
C CYS A 102 -12.91 -18.58 3.67
N GLN A 103 -13.82 -19.54 3.86
CA GLN A 103 -13.47 -20.97 4.01
C GLN A 103 -12.64 -21.53 2.84
N THR A 104 -12.82 -20.98 1.64
CA THR A 104 -12.11 -21.39 0.42
C THR A 104 -10.99 -20.43 0.02
N CYS A 105 -10.68 -19.41 0.83
CA CYS A 105 -9.71 -18.36 0.52
C CYS A 105 -8.30 -18.81 0.90
N ILE A 106 -7.63 -19.50 -0.03
CA ILE A 106 -6.24 -19.94 0.12
C ILE A 106 -5.36 -19.06 -0.78
N LEU A 107 -4.24 -18.56 -0.27
CA LEU A 107 -3.35 -17.67 -1.04
C LEU A 107 -2.79 -18.35 -2.30
N GLY A 108 -2.57 -19.67 -2.27
CA GLY A 108 -2.16 -20.45 -3.43
C GLY A 108 -3.29 -20.74 -4.45
N ASN A 109 -4.52 -20.28 -4.21
CA ASN A 109 -5.57 -20.40 -5.23
C ASN A 109 -5.21 -19.56 -6.46
N ARG A 110 -5.49 -20.12 -7.64
CA ARG A 110 -5.24 -19.42 -8.90
C ARG A 110 -6.41 -18.59 -9.36
N ILE A 111 -6.08 -17.45 -9.95
CA ILE A 111 -7.02 -16.48 -10.50
C ILE A 111 -6.51 -15.96 -11.84
N TRP A 112 -7.44 -15.63 -12.73
CA TRP A 112 -7.13 -14.94 -13.98
C TRP A 112 -7.23 -13.43 -13.78
N ILE A 113 -6.16 -12.72 -14.10
CA ILE A 113 -6.06 -11.26 -14.00
C ILE A 113 -5.70 -10.64 -15.35
N PRO A 114 -6.04 -9.36 -15.59
CA PRO A 114 -5.43 -8.60 -16.67
C PRO A 114 -3.91 -8.54 -16.52
N ASN A 115 -3.19 -8.77 -17.62
CA ASN A 115 -1.73 -8.68 -17.62
C ASN A 115 -1.28 -7.21 -17.63
N MET A 116 -0.69 -6.76 -16.53
CA MET A 116 -0.16 -5.40 -16.38
C MET A 116 0.97 -5.09 -17.39
N ILE A 117 1.78 -6.08 -17.77
CA ILE A 117 2.85 -5.91 -18.76
C ILE A 117 2.28 -5.69 -20.14
N TYR A 118 1.29 -6.49 -20.53
CA TYR A 118 0.58 -6.31 -21.78
C TYR A 118 0.04 -4.89 -21.91
N GLN A 119 -0.60 -4.37 -20.86
CA GLN A 119 -1.12 -3.01 -20.83
C GLN A 119 -0.03 -1.95 -21.03
N LYS A 120 1.15 -2.09 -20.42
CA LYS A 120 2.28 -1.18 -20.62
C LYS A 120 2.75 -1.16 -22.07
N PHE A 121 2.78 -2.30 -22.75
CA PHE A 121 3.12 -2.36 -24.17
C PHE A 121 2.03 -1.77 -25.07
N VAL A 122 0.75 -1.89 -24.69
CA VAL A 122 -0.36 -1.22 -25.39
C VAL A 122 -0.22 0.32 -25.29
N GLU A 123 0.10 0.83 -24.11
CA GLU A 123 0.36 2.26 -23.86
C GLU A 123 1.56 2.75 -24.68
N ALA A 124 2.67 2.00 -24.64
CA ALA A 124 3.87 2.30 -25.42
C ALA A 124 3.59 2.29 -26.94
N ALA A 125 2.88 1.28 -27.45
CA ALA A 125 2.52 1.18 -28.87
C ALA A 125 1.63 2.34 -29.34
N SER A 126 0.80 2.88 -28.44
CA SER A 126 -0.06 4.04 -28.69
C SER A 126 0.71 5.36 -28.70
N THR A 127 1.94 5.38 -28.19
CA THR A 127 2.80 6.56 -28.13
C THR A 127 3.54 6.79 -29.45
N VAL A 128 3.54 8.04 -29.94
CA VAL A 128 4.22 8.42 -31.19
C VAL A 128 5.73 8.15 -31.06
N GLY A 129 6.29 7.39 -32.00
CA GLY A 129 7.70 6.99 -32.00
C GLY A 129 7.97 5.61 -31.40
N MET A 130 7.02 5.01 -30.68
CA MET A 130 7.16 3.68 -30.06
C MET A 130 6.26 2.61 -30.68
N ARG A 131 5.73 2.85 -31.89
CA ARG A 131 4.85 1.90 -32.61
C ARG A 131 5.46 0.51 -32.81
N ALA A 132 6.79 0.40 -32.83
CA ALA A 132 7.48 -0.89 -32.88
C ALA A 132 7.17 -1.77 -31.66
N ALA A 133 6.79 -1.21 -30.51
CA ALA A 133 6.33 -1.96 -29.35
C ALA A 133 5.08 -2.81 -29.65
N ALA A 134 4.29 -2.48 -30.66
CA ALA A 134 3.13 -3.29 -31.05
C ALA A 134 3.52 -4.72 -31.48
N THR A 135 4.75 -4.94 -31.97
CA THR A 135 5.19 -6.28 -32.38
C THR A 135 5.41 -7.21 -31.20
N THR A 136 5.72 -6.68 -30.01
CA THR A 136 5.92 -7.51 -28.80
C THR A 136 4.59 -8.02 -28.23
N LEU A 137 3.48 -7.32 -28.49
CA LEU A 137 2.13 -7.73 -28.07
C LEU A 137 1.73 -9.10 -28.64
N LEU A 138 2.25 -9.47 -29.81
CA LEU A 138 2.01 -10.79 -30.42
C LEU A 138 2.64 -11.96 -29.64
N SER A 139 3.63 -11.66 -28.79
CA SER A 139 4.34 -12.63 -27.95
C SER A 139 3.88 -12.61 -26.49
N GLN A 140 2.82 -11.86 -26.18
CA GLN A 140 2.27 -11.68 -24.84
C GLN A 140 0.79 -12.05 -24.81
N THR A 141 0.28 -12.29 -23.61
CA THR A 141 -1.16 -12.52 -23.37
C THR A 141 -1.73 -11.33 -22.60
N ALA A 142 -2.95 -10.91 -22.97
CA ALA A 142 -3.67 -9.82 -22.29
C ALA A 142 -4.17 -10.21 -20.89
N PHE A 143 -4.26 -11.52 -20.63
CA PHE A 143 -4.62 -12.10 -19.34
C PHE A 143 -3.60 -13.16 -18.96
N LEU A 144 -3.41 -13.36 -17.67
CA LEU A 144 -2.57 -14.42 -17.14
C LEU A 144 -3.15 -14.98 -15.84
N GLU A 145 -2.78 -16.22 -15.54
CA GLU A 145 -3.19 -16.91 -14.32
C GLU A 145 -2.06 -16.84 -13.28
N VAL A 146 -2.37 -16.38 -12.07
CA VAL A 146 -1.44 -16.27 -10.93
C VAL A 146 -2.07 -16.75 -9.65
N GLU A 147 -1.24 -17.08 -8.66
CA GLU A 147 -1.72 -17.32 -7.30
C GLU A 147 -2.13 -16.00 -6.62
N VAL A 148 -3.13 -16.05 -5.74
CA VAL A 148 -3.59 -14.86 -5.00
C VAL A 148 -2.48 -14.25 -4.15
N GLY A 149 -1.63 -15.08 -3.52
CA GLY A 149 -0.47 -14.62 -2.74
C GLY A 149 0.52 -13.81 -3.58
N GLU A 150 0.84 -14.32 -4.77
CA GLU A 150 1.70 -13.64 -5.76
C GLU A 150 1.07 -12.35 -6.27
N PHE A 151 -0.22 -12.37 -6.63
CA PHE A 151 -0.91 -11.17 -7.09
C PHE A 151 -0.97 -10.07 -6.02
N LEU A 152 -1.12 -10.44 -4.75
CA LEU A 152 -1.27 -9.47 -3.67
C LEU A 152 0.06 -8.99 -3.10
N PHE A 153 0.85 -9.85 -2.46
CA PHE A 153 2.00 -9.43 -1.63
C PHE A 153 3.35 -10.02 -2.04
N GLU A 154 3.39 -11.21 -2.64
CA GLU A 154 4.65 -11.89 -2.97
C GLU A 154 5.24 -11.41 -4.31
N GLY A 155 4.37 -10.89 -5.19
CA GLY A 155 4.72 -10.46 -6.54
C GLY A 155 4.94 -11.64 -7.48
N TYR A 156 4.26 -11.65 -8.63
CA TYR A 156 4.49 -12.65 -9.68
C TYR A 156 5.58 -12.19 -10.65
N LYS A 157 6.25 -13.15 -11.30
CA LYS A 157 7.12 -12.88 -12.44
C LYS A 157 6.29 -12.94 -13.72
N ASP A 158 6.33 -11.89 -14.53
CA ASP A 158 5.65 -11.93 -15.83
C ASP A 158 6.37 -12.91 -16.78
N PRO A 159 5.67 -13.87 -17.40
CA PRO A 159 6.29 -14.89 -18.25
C PRO A 159 7.03 -14.35 -19.48
N PHE A 160 6.66 -13.15 -19.96
CA PHE A 160 7.35 -12.49 -21.07
C PHE A 160 8.60 -11.79 -20.57
N LEU A 161 8.54 -11.05 -19.46
CA LEU A 161 9.72 -10.39 -18.88
C LEU A 161 10.79 -11.38 -18.43
N ASP A 162 10.39 -12.46 -17.75
CA ASP A 162 11.32 -13.50 -17.27
C ASP A 162 12.16 -14.08 -18.43
N LYS A 163 11.59 -14.18 -19.63
CA LYS A 163 12.30 -14.68 -20.82
C LYS A 163 13.08 -13.61 -21.56
N VAL A 164 12.50 -12.41 -21.72
CA VAL A 164 13.06 -11.36 -22.59
C VAL A 164 14.19 -10.62 -21.89
N CYS A 165 14.06 -10.34 -20.59
CA CYS A 165 15.08 -9.62 -19.84
C CYS A 165 16.33 -10.48 -19.55
N GLU A 166 16.26 -11.80 -19.70
CA GLU A 166 17.42 -12.70 -19.62
C GLU A 166 18.31 -12.66 -20.89
N ILE A 167 17.82 -12.08 -22.00
CA ILE A 167 18.56 -12.04 -23.27
C ILE A 167 19.52 -10.84 -23.27
N PRO A 168 20.86 -11.04 -23.35
CA PRO A 168 21.87 -9.98 -23.14
C PRO A 168 21.77 -8.73 -24.04
N PHE A 169 21.03 -8.81 -25.16
CA PHE A 169 20.86 -7.71 -26.11
C PHE A 169 19.45 -7.09 -26.09
N MET A 170 18.55 -7.61 -25.24
CA MET A 170 17.16 -7.13 -25.12
C MET A 170 16.92 -6.29 -23.88
N ASN A 171 17.94 -6.01 -23.07
CA ASN A 171 17.85 -5.19 -21.86
C ASN A 171 17.19 -3.82 -22.11
N PHE A 172 17.37 -3.23 -23.29
CA PHE A 172 16.68 -1.98 -23.68
C PHE A 172 15.14 -2.06 -23.56
N VAL A 173 14.54 -3.22 -23.82
CA VAL A 173 13.08 -3.42 -23.67
C VAL A 173 12.68 -3.31 -22.20
N CYS A 174 13.50 -3.82 -21.29
CA CYS A 174 13.21 -3.81 -19.85
C CYS A 174 13.56 -2.44 -19.23
N ASP A 175 14.73 -1.91 -19.58
CA ASP A 175 15.27 -0.65 -19.04
C ASP A 175 14.59 0.61 -19.58
N SER A 176 14.13 0.60 -20.85
CA SER A 176 13.61 1.81 -21.51
C SER A 176 12.10 1.86 -21.70
N ILE A 177 11.40 0.73 -21.63
CA ILE A 177 9.94 0.68 -21.81
C ILE A 177 9.21 0.47 -20.50
N LEU A 178 9.82 -0.23 -19.53
CA LEU A 178 9.07 -0.74 -18.40
C LEU A 178 9.36 -0.02 -17.08
N ASP A 179 10.60 0.33 -16.73
CA ASP A 179 10.92 0.88 -15.37
C ASP A 179 10.14 0.15 -14.26
N LEU A 180 10.02 -1.17 -14.42
CA LEU A 180 9.21 -2.03 -13.55
C LEU A 180 10.13 -2.85 -12.64
N PRO A 181 9.69 -3.14 -11.41
CA PRO A 181 10.35 -4.12 -10.56
C PRO A 181 10.35 -5.51 -11.21
N ASP A 182 11.31 -6.35 -10.83
CA ASP A 182 11.45 -7.75 -11.30
C ASP A 182 10.22 -8.62 -11.03
N ARG A 183 9.38 -8.22 -10.06
CA ARG A 183 8.13 -8.86 -9.70
C ARG A 183 7.03 -7.82 -9.55
N ILE A 184 5.81 -8.22 -9.90
CA ILE A 184 4.66 -7.32 -9.97
C ILE A 184 3.58 -7.86 -9.04
N GLY A 185 3.05 -6.99 -8.20
CA GLY A 185 1.94 -7.33 -7.32
C GLY A 185 1.29 -6.06 -6.76
N MET A 186 0.03 -6.16 -6.35
CA MET A 186 -0.77 -5.01 -5.89
C MET A 186 -0.16 -4.30 -4.67
N PHE A 187 0.43 -5.08 -3.77
CA PHE A 187 1.03 -4.63 -2.52
C PHE A 187 2.46 -5.19 -2.36
N PHE A 188 3.12 -5.49 -3.48
CA PHE A 188 4.50 -5.99 -3.49
C PHE A 188 5.43 -5.02 -2.73
N GLU A 189 6.33 -5.56 -1.91
CA GLU A 189 7.28 -4.79 -1.06
C GLU A 189 6.65 -3.79 -0.05
N THR A 190 5.34 -3.82 0.16
CA THR A 190 4.69 -2.94 1.16
C THR A 190 4.74 -3.48 2.59
N ASN A 191 5.15 -4.74 2.77
CA ASN A 191 5.13 -5.40 4.07
C ASN A 191 6.33 -5.01 4.93
N ASN A 192 6.07 -4.53 6.14
CA ASN A 192 7.04 -4.01 7.09
C ASN A 192 7.89 -2.85 6.52
N THR A 193 7.32 -2.09 5.58
CA THR A 193 7.96 -0.92 4.98
C THR A 193 7.23 0.36 5.34
N SER A 194 7.83 1.48 4.97
CA SER A 194 7.31 2.83 5.21
C SER A 194 7.30 3.60 3.90
N ASP A 195 6.22 4.32 3.66
CA ASP A 195 5.97 5.13 2.47
C ASP A 195 6.56 6.54 2.55
N GLY A 196 7.20 6.91 3.68
CA GLY A 196 7.88 8.19 3.80
C GLY A 196 7.99 8.72 5.21
N VAL A 197 8.41 9.98 5.29
CA VAL A 197 8.52 10.73 6.53
C VAL A 197 7.36 11.70 6.63
N TYR A 198 6.60 11.57 7.70
CA TYR A 198 5.48 12.45 8.03
C TYR A 198 5.89 13.45 9.10
N GLU A 199 5.36 14.67 8.96
CA GLU A 199 5.38 15.69 10.01
C GLU A 199 3.93 16.03 10.35
N ILE A 200 3.56 15.87 11.62
CA ILE A 200 2.19 16.15 12.11
C ILE A 200 2.22 17.11 13.29
N SER A 201 1.14 17.86 13.49
CA SER A 201 0.99 18.66 14.72
C SER A 201 0.73 17.76 15.94
N ASP A 202 1.36 18.11 17.05
CA ASP A 202 1.20 17.44 18.35
C ASP A 202 -0.06 17.85 19.13
N GLY A 203 -0.80 18.85 18.63
CA GLY A 203 -2.03 19.37 19.23
C GLY A 203 -1.84 20.21 20.50
N VAL A 204 -0.62 20.63 20.84
CA VAL A 204 -0.34 21.42 22.04
C VAL A 204 -0.91 22.83 21.95
N GLU A 205 -0.65 23.51 20.83
CA GLU A 205 -1.13 24.88 20.60
C GLU A 205 -2.64 24.92 20.35
N ASN A 206 -3.13 24.00 19.52
CA ASN A 206 -4.54 23.85 19.20
C ASN A 206 -4.89 22.36 19.13
N SER A 207 -5.77 21.90 20.01
CA SER A 207 -6.20 20.50 20.05
C SER A 207 -6.95 20.06 18.79
N ALA A 208 -7.53 21.00 18.03
CA ALA A 208 -8.17 20.72 16.75
C ALA A 208 -7.17 20.36 15.63
N ASP A 209 -5.89 20.69 15.80
CA ASP A 209 -4.83 20.37 14.83
C ASP A 209 -4.11 19.05 15.17
N LEU A 210 -4.47 18.37 16.28
CA LEU A 210 -3.85 17.10 16.68
C LEU A 210 -3.83 16.07 15.53
N GLY A 211 -2.63 15.63 15.15
CA GLY A 211 -2.45 14.63 14.10
C GLY A 211 -2.61 15.14 12.67
N LYS A 212 -2.90 16.43 12.48
CA LYS A 212 -2.95 17.05 11.14
C LYS A 212 -1.59 17.01 10.48
N VAL A 213 -1.56 16.55 9.23
CA VAL A 213 -0.33 16.48 8.43
C VAL A 213 0.12 17.89 8.06
N VAL A 214 1.35 18.23 8.46
CA VAL A 214 2.05 19.46 8.10
C VAL A 214 2.82 19.26 6.80
N SER A 215 3.50 18.12 6.67
CA SER A 215 4.21 17.73 5.46
C SER A 215 4.34 16.20 5.35
N TRP A 216 4.52 15.73 4.12
CA TRP A 216 4.92 14.37 3.80
C TRP A 216 6.12 14.43 2.85
N ASN A 217 7.21 13.74 3.20
CA ASN A 217 8.51 13.81 2.51
C ASN A 217 9.01 15.25 2.29
N GLY A 218 8.70 16.16 3.23
CA GLY A 218 9.07 17.57 3.17
C GLY A 218 8.17 18.44 2.27
N ALA A 219 7.22 17.84 1.55
CA ALA A 219 6.25 18.54 0.71
C ALA A 219 4.93 18.76 1.47
N LYS A 220 4.30 19.92 1.26
CA LYS A 220 2.98 20.24 1.84
C LYS A 220 1.81 19.86 0.94
N MET A 221 2.10 19.55 -0.31
CA MET A 221 1.17 19.15 -1.34
C MET A 221 1.78 17.96 -2.08
N VAL A 222 0.93 17.09 -2.60
CA VAL A 222 1.36 16.08 -3.58
C VAL A 222 1.66 16.77 -4.91
N ASP A 223 2.49 16.15 -5.74
CA ASP A 223 2.72 16.63 -7.09
C ASP A 223 1.40 16.53 -7.89
N ASP A 224 1.13 17.51 -8.74
CA ASP A 224 -0.05 17.54 -9.61
C ASP A 224 -0.02 16.43 -10.68
N SER A 225 1.13 15.76 -10.86
CA SER A 225 1.30 14.66 -11.81
C SER A 225 0.74 13.31 -11.36
N TRP A 226 0.05 13.25 -10.22
CA TRP A 226 -0.61 12.05 -9.69
C TRP A 226 -1.99 11.81 -10.30
#